data_AF-A0A1Z4I874-F1
#
_entry.id   AF-A0A1Z4I874-F1
#
_cell.length_a   1.000
_cell.length_b   1.000
_cell.length_c   1.000
_cell.angle_alpha   90.00
_cell.angle_beta   90.00
_cell.angle_gamma   90.00
#
_symmetry.space_group_name_H-M   'P 1'
#
loop_
_entity.id
_entity.type
_entity.pdbx_description
1 polymer ?
#
loop_
_entity_poly.entity_id
_entity_poly.type
_entity_poly.pdbx_seq_one_letter_code
_entity_poly.pdbx_strand_id
1 'polypeptide(L)'
;MNENLIGDKTTFAIEYSILMVDPSPPYGNCIIWLEGNSLGGIEGEIYLTRVCQLLEAVILIKNKLFLEEPFYNLSHTELFNLMRKDKIDETSKYWFLYTEGFDLFDNYLYRRNDNFHFLWQLTPKVWKEFEPQGIPTQLLSAQVAIGMYEKVVNQFKNALMLSS
;
A
#
# COMPACT_ATOMS: atom_id res chain seq x y z
N MET A 1 -22.01 -5.93 7.48
CA MET A 1 -20.78 -6.33 6.78
C MET A 1 -19.81 -6.81 7.85
N ASN A 2 -19.16 -7.95 7.65
CA ASN A 2 -18.13 -8.41 8.58
C ASN A 2 -16.79 -7.88 8.10
N GLU A 3 -16.21 -6.97 8.89
CA GLU A 3 -14.83 -6.53 8.70
C GLU A 3 -13.88 -7.67 9.10
N ASN A 4 -12.94 -7.97 8.22
CA ASN A 4 -11.91 -8.96 8.44
C ASN A 4 -10.58 -8.25 8.59
N LEU A 5 -9.77 -8.69 9.56
CA LEU A 5 -8.44 -8.15 9.83
C LEU A 5 -7.40 -9.27 9.78
N ILE A 6 -6.34 -9.05 9.01
CA ILE A 6 -5.18 -9.95 8.92
C ILE A 6 -3.93 -9.16 9.27
N GLY A 7 -3.17 -9.63 10.26
CA GLY A 7 -1.99 -8.95 10.77
C GLY A 7 -2.27 -8.11 12.03
N ASP A 8 -1.44 -7.11 12.27
CA ASP A 8 -1.54 -6.20 13.42
C ASP A 8 -1.43 -4.73 12.95
N LYS A 9 -2.47 -3.92 13.23
CA LYS A 9 -2.54 -2.52 12.78
C LYS A 9 -1.35 -1.68 13.28
N THR A 10 -0.73 -2.04 14.40
CA THR A 10 0.44 -1.33 14.96
C THR A 10 1.73 -1.57 14.20
N THR A 11 1.77 -2.57 13.30
CA THR A 11 2.95 -2.93 12.50
C THR A 11 2.59 -3.01 11.03
N PHE A 12 1.95 -4.09 10.61
CA PHE A 12 1.39 -4.28 9.28
C PHE A 12 0.11 -5.12 9.33
N ALA A 13 -0.96 -4.60 8.75
CA ALA A 13 -2.22 -5.33 8.60
C ALA A 13 -2.95 -4.98 7.30
N ILE A 14 -3.84 -5.89 6.90
CA ILE A 14 -4.82 -5.70 5.84
C ILE A 14 -6.19 -5.86 6.50
N GLU A 15 -6.99 -4.81 6.43
CA GLU A 15 -8.39 -4.80 6.83
C GLU A 15 -9.26 -4.77 5.59
N TYR A 16 -10.24 -5.66 5.50
CA TYR A 16 -11.09 -5.75 4.31
C TYR A 16 -12.49 -6.25 4.63
N SER A 17 -13.42 -5.93 3.74
CA SER A 17 -14.78 -6.49 3.74
C SER A 17 -15.12 -6.97 2.34
N ILE A 18 -15.83 -8.10 2.24
CA ILE A 18 -16.35 -8.61 0.97
C ILE A 18 -17.81 -8.22 0.87
N LEU A 19 -18.17 -7.57 -0.22
CA LEU A 19 -19.54 -7.13 -0.53
C LEU A 19 -20.20 -8.04 -1.56
N MET A 20 -19.42 -8.53 -2.53
CA MET A 20 -19.89 -9.40 -3.61
C MET A 20 -18.81 -10.43 -3.98
N VAL A 21 -19.24 -11.66 -4.29
CA VAL A 21 -18.34 -12.79 -4.64
C VAL A 21 -18.83 -13.62 -5.83
N ASP A 22 -20.03 -13.35 -6.35
CA ASP A 22 -20.64 -14.07 -7.47
C ASP A 22 -21.51 -13.08 -8.27
N PRO A 23 -21.36 -12.94 -9.60
CA PRO A 23 -20.49 -13.69 -10.54
C PRO A 23 -19.07 -13.13 -10.69
N SER A 24 -18.63 -12.27 -9.77
CA SER A 24 -17.36 -11.56 -9.88
C SER A 24 -16.36 -12.00 -8.81
N PRO A 25 -15.04 -11.92 -9.08
CA PRO A 25 -14.02 -12.08 -8.06
C PRO A 25 -14.31 -11.20 -6.83
N PRO A 26 -13.87 -11.58 -5.61
CA PRO A 26 -14.16 -10.85 -4.38
C PRO A 26 -14.00 -9.33 -4.52
N TYR A 27 -15.11 -8.62 -4.36
CA TYR A 27 -15.23 -7.18 -4.49
C TYR A 27 -15.70 -6.56 -3.18
N GLY A 28 -15.05 -5.49 -2.73
CA GLY A 28 -15.40 -4.82 -1.49
C GLY A 28 -14.32 -3.85 -1.01
N ASN A 29 -14.27 -3.53 0.27
CA ASN A 29 -13.36 -2.49 0.77
C ASN A 29 -12.03 -3.08 1.23
N CYS A 30 -10.94 -2.33 1.07
CA CYS A 30 -9.61 -2.72 1.54
C CYS A 30 -8.85 -1.52 2.11
N ILE A 31 -8.24 -1.71 3.28
CA ILE A 31 -7.37 -0.75 3.96
C ILE A 31 -6.07 -1.46 4.30
N ILE A 32 -4.96 -0.82 3.98
CA ILE A 32 -3.65 -1.25 4.44
C ILE A 32 -3.25 -0.42 5.65
N TRP A 33 -2.86 -1.09 6.72
CA TRP A 33 -2.37 -0.47 7.94
C TRP A 33 -0.85 -0.60 8.01
N LEU A 34 -0.18 0.53 8.23
CA LEU A 34 1.26 0.69 8.31
C LEU A 34 1.58 1.49 9.57
N GLU A 35 2.12 0.84 10.60
CA GLU A 35 2.45 1.46 11.90
C GLU A 35 1.31 2.32 12.49
N GLY A 36 0.08 1.81 12.47
CA GLY A 36 -1.11 2.46 12.99
C GLY A 36 -1.75 3.48 12.06
N ASN A 37 -1.14 3.76 10.90
CA ASN A 37 -1.67 4.69 9.90
C ASN A 37 -2.29 3.92 8.73
N SER A 38 -3.41 4.43 8.21
CA SER A 38 -4.07 3.84 7.05
C SER A 38 -3.47 4.35 5.73
N LEU A 39 -3.44 3.43 4.77
CA LEU A 39 -3.25 3.66 3.34
C LEU A 39 -4.47 3.04 2.63
N GLY A 40 -5.22 3.85 1.88
CA GLY A 40 -6.50 3.45 1.31
C GLY A 40 -7.69 3.69 2.25
N GLY A 41 -8.86 3.15 1.88
CA GLY A 41 -10.09 3.26 2.66
C GLY A 41 -10.84 4.60 2.56
N ILE A 42 -10.39 5.50 1.67
CA ILE A 42 -11.03 6.81 1.45
C ILE A 42 -12.17 6.69 0.44
N GLU A 43 -12.00 5.83 -0.58
CA GLU A 43 -12.98 5.62 -1.63
C GLU A 43 -13.06 4.16 -2.03
N GLY A 44 -14.28 3.79 -2.43
CA GLY A 44 -14.51 2.79 -3.44
C GLY A 44 -14.42 1.34 -2.96
N GLU A 45 -15.30 0.56 -3.54
CA GLU A 45 -15.20 -0.89 -3.52
C GLU A 45 -14.17 -1.27 -4.59
N ILE A 46 -13.28 -2.20 -4.27
CA ILE A 46 -12.20 -2.66 -5.15
C ILE A 46 -12.21 -4.19 -5.25
N TYR A 47 -11.74 -4.71 -6.38
CA TYR A 47 -11.38 -6.12 -6.50
C TYR A 47 -10.23 -6.46 -5.55
N LEU A 48 -10.53 -7.18 -4.48
CA LEU A 48 -9.56 -7.59 -3.46
C LEU A 48 -8.48 -8.50 -4.05
N THR A 49 -8.83 -9.25 -5.09
CA THR A 49 -7.88 -10.07 -5.86
C THR A 49 -6.82 -9.23 -6.57
N ARG A 50 -7.19 -8.04 -7.07
CA ARG A 50 -6.24 -7.10 -7.69
C ARG A 50 -5.27 -6.53 -6.65
N VAL A 51 -5.78 -6.15 -5.47
CA VAL A 51 -4.93 -5.71 -4.35
C VAL A 51 -3.95 -6.83 -3.97
N CYS A 52 -4.45 -8.06 -3.79
CA CYS A 52 -3.63 -9.21 -3.45
C CYS A 52 -2.52 -9.46 -4.48
N GLN A 53 -2.83 -9.44 -5.78
CA GLN A 53 -1.85 -9.62 -6.85
C GLN A 53 -0.73 -8.58 -6.80
N LEU A 54 -1.06 -7.31 -6.54
CA LEU A 54 -0.07 -6.24 -6.44
C LEU A 54 0.82 -6.39 -5.19
N LEU A 55 0.23 -6.82 -4.07
CA LEU A 55 0.98 -7.14 -2.86
C LEU A 55 1.91 -8.35 -3.06
N GLU A 56 1.46 -9.38 -3.75
CA GLU A 56 2.30 -10.54 -4.11
C GLU A 56 3.43 -10.14 -5.06
N ALA A 57 3.16 -9.23 -6.02
CA ALA A 57 4.17 -8.75 -6.95
C ALA A 57 5.36 -8.10 -6.22
N VAL A 58 5.11 -7.37 -5.14
CA VAL A 58 6.16 -6.79 -4.27
C VAL A 58 7.10 -7.88 -3.73
N ILE A 59 6.56 -9.01 -3.29
CA ILE A 59 7.36 -10.14 -2.78
C ILE A 59 8.29 -10.66 -3.89
N LEU A 60 7.77 -10.78 -5.12
CA LEU A 60 8.52 -11.28 -6.28
C LEU A 60 9.62 -10.32 -6.72
N ILE A 61 9.38 -9.01 -6.64
CA ILE A 61 10.35 -7.98 -7.06
C ILE A 61 11.21 -7.43 -5.92
N LYS A 62 11.10 -7.95 -4.69
CA LYS A 62 11.77 -7.40 -3.49
C LYS A 62 13.28 -7.18 -3.63
N ASN A 63 13.95 -7.98 -4.45
CA ASN A 63 15.40 -7.86 -4.72
C ASN A 63 15.74 -6.76 -5.75
N LYS A 64 14.74 -6.14 -6.36
CA LYS A 64 14.88 -5.01 -7.31
C LYS A 64 14.47 -3.67 -6.67
N LEU A 65 13.93 -3.70 -5.45
CA LEU A 65 13.43 -2.54 -4.73
C LEU A 65 14.50 -1.83 -3.88
N PHE A 66 15.77 -2.21 -3.99
CA PHE A 66 16.83 -1.55 -3.22
C PHE A 66 17.00 -0.10 -3.67
N LEU A 67 17.19 0.80 -2.70
CA LEU A 67 17.68 2.14 -2.98
C LEU A 67 19.13 2.06 -3.44
N GLU A 68 19.39 2.63 -4.61
CA GLU A 68 20.75 2.83 -5.13
C GLU A 68 21.34 4.14 -4.55
N GLU A 69 22.66 4.24 -4.47
CA GLU A 69 23.30 5.54 -4.23
C GLU A 69 22.95 6.50 -5.38
N PRO A 70 22.66 7.79 -5.14
CA PRO A 70 22.86 8.56 -3.90
C PRO A 70 21.63 8.63 -2.98
N PHE A 71 20.58 7.84 -3.21
CA PHE A 71 19.30 7.97 -2.49
C PHE A 71 19.41 7.63 -0.99
N TYR A 72 20.49 6.98 -0.58
CA TYR A 72 20.68 6.44 0.77
C TYR A 72 20.79 7.51 1.86
N ASN A 73 21.27 8.70 1.50
CA ASN A 73 21.49 9.82 2.43
C ASN A 73 20.37 10.85 2.43
N LEU A 74 19.33 10.65 1.62
CA LEU A 74 18.18 11.55 1.56
C LEU A 74 17.25 11.32 2.75
N SER A 75 16.69 12.41 3.28
CA SER A 75 15.55 12.34 4.18
C SER A 75 14.32 11.76 3.47
N HIS A 76 13.35 11.25 4.24
CA HIS A 76 12.09 10.74 3.68
C HIS A 76 11.38 11.78 2.79
N THR A 77 11.41 13.06 3.18
CA THR A 77 10.81 14.15 2.40
C THR A 77 11.55 14.39 1.09
N GLU A 78 12.88 14.40 1.09
CA GLU A 78 13.68 14.55 -0.13
C GLU A 78 13.48 13.38 -1.08
N LEU A 79 13.52 12.16 -0.55
CA LEU A 79 13.29 10.93 -1.31
C LEU A 79 11.89 10.90 -1.93
N PHE A 80 10.87 11.24 -1.14
CA PHE A 80 9.49 11.31 -1.61
C PHE A 80 9.32 12.33 -2.74
N ASN A 81 9.85 13.54 -2.57
CA ASN A 81 9.76 14.59 -3.58
C ASN A 81 10.47 14.20 -4.88
N LEU A 82 11.60 13.49 -4.77
CA LEU A 82 12.33 12.98 -5.93
C LEU A 82 11.52 11.90 -6.67
N MET A 83 11.02 10.88 -5.95
CA MET A 83 10.14 9.85 -6.52
C MET A 83 8.84 10.42 -7.13
N ARG A 84 8.36 11.54 -6.60
CA ARG A 84 7.20 12.26 -7.14
C ARG A 84 7.51 13.08 -8.40
N LYS A 85 8.71 13.62 -8.51
CA LYS A 85 9.14 14.44 -9.65
C LYS A 85 9.50 13.59 -10.87
N ASP A 86 10.16 12.46 -10.65
CA ASP A 86 10.69 11.59 -11.72
C ASP A 86 9.71 10.49 -12.15
N LYS A 87 8.41 10.80 -12.21
CA LYS A 87 7.31 9.87 -12.56
C LYS A 87 7.44 9.23 -13.97
N ILE A 88 8.54 9.41 -14.69
CA ILE A 88 8.63 9.13 -16.12
C ILE A 88 9.57 7.97 -16.51
N ASP A 89 10.53 7.47 -15.72
CA ASP A 89 11.18 6.18 -16.09
C ASP A 89 11.80 5.40 -14.91
N GLU A 90 12.79 5.95 -14.20
CA GLU A 90 13.63 5.16 -13.26
C GLU A 90 12.99 4.90 -11.89
N THR A 91 12.10 5.77 -11.43
CA THR A 91 11.48 5.66 -10.09
C THR A 91 10.16 4.88 -10.09
N SER A 92 9.66 4.52 -11.27
CA SER A 92 8.43 3.73 -11.45
C SER A 92 8.50 2.38 -10.74
N LYS A 93 9.70 1.80 -10.61
CA LYS A 93 9.95 0.56 -9.87
C LYS A 93 9.59 0.65 -8.38
N TYR A 94 9.55 1.85 -7.82
CA TYR A 94 9.22 2.09 -6.42
C TYR A 94 7.74 2.42 -6.19
N TRP A 95 6.91 2.47 -7.24
CA TRP A 95 5.49 2.72 -7.04
C TRP A 95 4.85 1.53 -6.32
N PHE A 96 4.07 1.86 -5.30
CA PHE A 96 3.29 0.89 -4.55
C PHE A 96 1.81 1.07 -4.91
N LEU A 97 1.05 -0.02 -4.92
CA LEU A 97 -0.41 -0.08 -5.07
C LEU A 97 -1.07 1.03 -5.91
N TYR A 98 -0.59 1.23 -7.14
CA TYR A 98 -1.24 2.14 -8.08
C TYR A 98 -2.45 1.46 -8.72
N THR A 99 -3.56 1.47 -7.99
CA THR A 99 -4.85 0.88 -8.37
C THR A 99 -5.98 1.68 -7.73
N GLU A 100 -7.20 1.54 -8.25
CA GLU A 100 -8.41 2.16 -7.70
C GLU A 100 -8.51 2.00 -6.16
N GLY A 101 -8.96 3.03 -5.45
CA GLY A 101 -9.04 3.03 -3.98
C GLY A 101 -7.71 3.30 -3.25
N PHE A 102 -6.59 3.27 -3.98
CA PHE A 102 -5.25 3.63 -3.48
C PHE A 102 -4.57 4.73 -4.31
N ASP A 103 -5.11 5.06 -5.49
CA ASP A 103 -4.63 6.07 -6.43
C ASP A 103 -4.83 7.52 -5.96
N LEU A 104 -5.62 7.72 -4.89
CA LEU A 104 -5.68 8.99 -4.17
C LEU A 104 -4.37 9.33 -3.45
N PHE A 105 -3.47 8.37 -3.25
CA PHE A 105 -2.18 8.58 -2.59
C PHE A 105 -1.01 8.50 -3.58
N ASP A 106 -0.09 9.45 -3.49
CA ASP A 106 1.26 9.26 -3.98
C ASP A 106 1.94 8.32 -2.98
N ASN A 107 2.19 7.06 -3.37
CA ASN A 107 2.70 6.05 -2.46
C ASN A 107 3.84 5.22 -3.08
N TYR A 108 4.88 5.03 -2.30
CA TYR A 108 6.16 4.47 -2.72
C TYR A 108 6.65 3.43 -1.74
N LEU A 109 7.37 2.45 -2.28
CA LEU A 109 7.96 1.34 -1.57
C LEU A 109 9.39 1.12 -2.04
N TYR A 110 10.30 1.01 -1.08
CA TYR A 110 11.67 0.56 -1.33
C TYR A 110 12.12 -0.42 -0.24
N ARG A 111 13.20 -1.12 -0.52
CA ARG A 111 13.84 -2.05 0.42
C ARG A 111 15.13 -1.45 0.94
N ARG A 112 15.33 -1.56 2.25
CA ARG A 112 16.61 -1.32 2.91
C ARG A 112 16.84 -2.43 3.93
N ASN A 113 17.95 -3.14 3.79
CA ASN A 113 18.24 -4.34 4.58
C ASN A 113 17.08 -5.36 4.49
N ASP A 114 16.58 -5.84 5.62
CA ASP A 114 15.48 -6.81 5.72
C ASP A 114 14.10 -6.16 5.94
N ASN A 115 13.97 -4.88 5.59
CA ASN A 115 12.73 -4.14 5.74
C ASN A 115 12.28 -3.52 4.42
N PHE A 116 10.97 -3.50 4.26
CA PHE A 116 10.27 -2.61 3.36
C PHE A 116 10.04 -1.27 4.05
N HIS A 117 10.30 -0.21 3.31
CA HIS A 117 10.06 1.16 3.72
C HIS A 117 9.00 1.76 2.82
N PHE A 118 7.94 2.26 3.44
CA PHE A 118 6.81 2.87 2.78
C PHE A 118 6.87 4.37 2.97
N LEU A 119 6.55 5.12 1.92
CA LEU A 119 6.35 6.57 1.95
C LEU A 119 5.03 6.87 1.26
N TRP A 120 4.12 7.60 1.90
CA TRP A 120 2.87 7.96 1.24
C TRP A 120 2.33 9.30 1.71
N GLN A 121 1.63 9.97 0.81
CA GLN A 121 0.91 11.21 1.08
C GLN A 121 -0.34 11.26 0.21
N LEU A 122 -1.43 11.78 0.77
CA LEU A 122 -2.64 12.06 -0.01
C LEU A 122 -2.31 13.07 -1.12
N THR A 123 -2.70 12.76 -2.35
CA THR A 123 -2.34 13.54 -3.54
C THR A 123 -2.92 14.96 -3.45
N PRO A 124 -2.15 16.02 -3.77
CA PRO A 124 -2.62 17.41 -3.63
C PRO A 124 -3.88 17.75 -4.44
N LYS A 125 -4.20 16.98 -5.49
CA LYS A 125 -5.45 17.15 -6.26
C LYS A 125 -6.68 16.77 -5.44
N VAL A 126 -6.58 15.69 -4.65
CA VAL A 126 -7.66 15.15 -3.81
C VAL A 126 -7.96 16.08 -2.63
N TRP A 127 -6.95 16.78 -2.09
CA TRP A 127 -7.13 17.77 -1.01
C TRP A 127 -8.11 18.89 -1.32
N LYS A 128 -8.31 19.20 -2.60
CA LYS A 128 -9.19 20.30 -3.03
C LYS A 128 -10.64 19.86 -3.15
N GLU A 129 -10.89 18.56 -3.26
CA GLU A 129 -12.20 17.98 -3.56
C GLU A 129 -12.80 17.27 -2.35
N PHE A 130 -11.96 16.77 -1.45
CA PHE A 130 -12.36 16.10 -0.21
C PHE A 130 -11.80 16.90 0.96
N GLU A 131 -12.64 17.59 1.75
CA GLU A 131 -12.25 18.06 3.08
C GLU A 131 -11.86 16.82 3.89
N PRO A 132 -10.56 16.58 4.17
CA PRO A 132 -10.12 15.30 4.69
C PRO A 132 -10.48 15.22 6.18
N GLN A 133 -11.70 14.77 6.49
CA GLN A 133 -12.08 14.47 7.86
C GLN A 133 -11.32 13.20 8.31
N GLY A 134 -10.15 13.41 8.94
CA GLY A 134 -9.38 12.35 9.58
C GLY A 134 -8.34 11.64 8.70
N ILE A 135 -8.13 12.08 7.46
CA ILE A 135 -7.07 11.50 6.60
C ILE A 135 -5.78 12.30 6.77
N PRO A 136 -4.64 11.65 7.07
CA PRO A 136 -3.36 12.33 7.16
C PRO A 136 -2.97 13.01 5.83
N THR A 137 -2.83 14.33 5.86
CA THR A 137 -2.37 15.14 4.71
C THR A 137 -0.85 15.31 4.70
N GLN A 138 -0.18 15.04 5.82
CA GLN A 138 1.28 15.05 5.88
C GLN A 138 1.89 13.81 5.24
N LEU A 139 3.17 13.90 4.85
CA LEU A 139 3.94 12.73 4.44
C LEU A 139 4.03 11.76 5.63
N LEU A 140 3.66 10.52 5.38
CA LEU A 140 3.80 9.42 6.31
C LEU A 140 4.86 8.44 5.82
N SER A 141 5.44 7.72 6.77
CA SER A 141 6.41 6.66 6.51
C SER A 141 6.27 5.53 7.51
N ALA A 142 6.55 4.31 7.09
CA ALA A 142 6.55 3.14 7.95
C ALA A 142 7.62 2.13 7.52
N GLN A 143 8.05 1.30 8.46
CA GLN A 143 8.98 0.22 8.23
C GLN A 143 8.31 -1.12 8.55
N VAL A 144 8.31 -2.04 7.59
CA VAL A 144 7.76 -3.39 7.78
C VAL A 144 8.84 -4.43 7.47
N ALA A 145 9.07 -5.34 8.42
CA ALA A 145 9.94 -6.48 8.18
C ALA A 145 9.43 -7.34 7.01
N ILE A 146 10.30 -7.72 6.08
CA ILE A 146 9.90 -8.44 4.85
C ILE A 146 9.15 -9.74 5.20
N GLY A 147 9.63 -10.49 6.20
CA GLY A 147 8.95 -11.73 6.63
C GLY A 147 7.55 -11.51 7.21
N MET A 148 7.32 -10.36 7.86
CA MET A 148 5.98 -9.99 8.35
C MET A 148 5.05 -9.66 7.19
N TYR A 149 5.53 -8.85 6.23
CA TYR A 149 4.80 -8.52 5.02
C TYR A 149 4.37 -9.78 4.26
N GLU A 150 5.32 -10.68 3.98
CA GLU A 150 5.06 -11.95 3.29
C GLU A 150 4.03 -12.81 4.02
N LYS A 151 4.13 -12.91 5.35
CA LYS A 151 3.17 -13.66 6.16
C LYS A 151 1.75 -13.11 6.02
N VAL A 152 1.57 -11.80 6.18
CA VAL A 152 0.25 -11.14 6.11
C VAL A 152 -0.35 -11.24 4.70
N VAL A 153 0.46 -11.02 3.65
CA VAL A 153 0.00 -11.13 2.26
C VAL A 153 -0.43 -12.56 1.92
N ASN A 154 0.33 -13.57 2.35
CA ASN A 154 -0.05 -14.97 2.15
C ASN A 154 -1.34 -15.35 2.90
N GLN A 155 -1.54 -14.83 4.11
CA GLN A 155 -2.78 -15.02 4.86
C GLN A 155 -3.97 -14.37 4.14
N PHE A 156 -3.79 -13.16 3.61
CA PHE A 156 -4.82 -12.46 2.84
C PHE A 156 -5.20 -13.22 1.57
N LYS A 157 -4.22 -13.68 0.80
CA LYS A 157 -4.44 -14.56 -0.36
C LYS A 157 -5.28 -15.79 -0.01
N ASN A 158 -4.89 -16.50 1.05
CA ASN A 158 -5.61 -17.70 1.48
C ASN A 158 -7.05 -17.39 1.90
N ALA A 159 -7.28 -16.27 2.58
CA ALA A 159 -8.63 -15.86 2.98
C ALA A 159 -9.52 -15.55 1.78
N LEU A 160 -9.00 -14.91 0.73
CA LEU A 160 -9.74 -14.65 -0.50
C LEU A 160 -10.09 -15.94 -1.26
N MET A 161 -9.18 -16.91 -1.31
CA MET A 161 -9.43 -18.22 -1.95
C MET A 161 -10.50 -19.04 -1.24
N LEU A 162 -10.59 -18.95 0.09
CA LEU A 162 -11.64 -19.63 0.87
C LEU A 162 -13.01 -18.95 0.77
N SER A 163 -13.03 -17.70 0.33
CA SER A 163 -14.25 -16.90 0.20
C SER A 163 -14.84 -16.93 -1.22
N SER A 164 -14.10 -17.50 -2.18
CA SER A 164 -14.50 -17.67 -3.59
C SER A 164 -15.10 -19.05 -3.82
#